data_AF-A0A9P5J958-F1
#
_entry.id   AF-A0A9P5J958-F1
#
_cell.length_a   1.000
_cell.length_b   1.000
_cell.length_c   1.000
_cell.angle_alpha   90.00
_cell.angle_beta   90.00
_cell.angle_gamma   90.00
#
_symmetry.space_group_name_H-M   'P 1'
#
loop_
_entity.id
_entity.type
_entity.pdbx_description
1 polymer ?
#
loop_
_entity_poly.entity_id
_entity_poly.type
_entity_poly.pdbx_seq_one_letter_code
_entity_poly.pdbx_strand_id
1 'polypeptide(L)'
;MNKESPVPLRRDLRWRVRRCSLVLACWVIIRTQFGLAVRRLRHQVPLKSPTTMRALLSSVAAAAFVALGVVHQAHAHYTFPDWVGDNNVESTDWEYIRMTANHIDNGPLTDVTSPLLRCYENSTAASTGSTTAEAGNTYSFMSDAVMGHPGVFFVYMANVADLTSESAGDGDVWFKVYQNAPYWDPTLYEFVFPYINGYNITFTIPKATPSGKYLIRAEQIALHVASVYGGAQFYIACAQVTVTGGGSGTPGPLVAIPGVYTGYEPGILINIYTTPADGAYDPRKSFDART
;
A
#
# COMPACT_ATOMS: atom_id res chain seq x y z
N MET A 1 -9.68 1.16 29.21
CA MET A 1 -9.12 -0.21 29.16
C MET A 1 -9.19 -0.67 27.72
N ASN A 2 -8.10 -0.47 26.98
CA ASN A 2 -8.02 -0.82 25.56
C ASN A 2 -7.90 -2.33 25.43
N LYS A 3 -8.89 -2.97 24.83
CA LYS A 3 -8.78 -4.35 24.35
C LYS A 3 -8.17 -4.28 22.94
N GLU A 4 -6.88 -4.57 22.84
CA GLU A 4 -6.28 -4.93 21.56
C GLU A 4 -6.97 -6.18 21.03
N SER A 5 -7.44 -6.11 19.79
CA SER A 5 -8.07 -7.23 19.10
C SER A 5 -6.97 -8.09 18.47
N PRO A 6 -6.96 -9.42 18.64
CA PRO A 6 -5.90 -10.28 18.13
C PRO A 6 -5.97 -10.35 16.59
N VAL A 7 -4.84 -10.08 15.94
CA VAL A 7 -4.61 -10.33 14.51
C VAL A 7 -4.85 -11.83 14.23
N PRO A 8 -5.62 -12.22 13.20
CA PRO A 8 -5.99 -13.62 13.00
C PRO A 8 -4.78 -14.46 12.52
N LEU A 9 -4.52 -15.57 13.24
CA LEU A 9 -3.50 -16.60 12.99
C LEU A 9 -3.41 -17.14 11.54
N ARG A 10 -4.41 -16.90 10.69
CA ARG A 10 -4.43 -17.39 9.30
C ARG A 10 -3.38 -16.73 8.40
N ARG A 11 -2.90 -15.53 8.74
CA ARG A 11 -1.80 -14.87 8.00
C ARG A 11 -0.47 -15.58 8.19
N ASP A 12 -0.20 -16.16 9.37
CA ASP A 12 1.05 -16.88 9.63
C ASP A 12 1.18 -18.12 8.74
N LEU A 13 0.08 -18.80 8.40
CA LEU A 13 0.12 -20.01 7.59
C LEU A 13 0.31 -19.75 6.08
N ARG A 14 -0.37 -18.76 5.48
CA ARG A 14 -0.16 -18.43 4.05
C ARG A 14 1.21 -17.79 3.80
N TRP A 15 1.68 -16.95 4.73
CA TRP A 15 3.06 -16.43 4.71
C TRP A 15 4.10 -17.54 4.93
N ARG A 16 3.88 -18.46 5.88
CA ARG A 16 4.76 -19.62 6.06
C ARG A 16 4.75 -20.54 4.86
N VAL A 17 3.64 -20.70 4.14
CA VAL A 17 3.59 -21.55 2.93
C VAL A 17 4.32 -20.90 1.76
N ARG A 18 4.12 -19.61 1.47
CA ARG A 18 4.91 -18.91 0.43
C ARG A 18 6.40 -18.80 0.79
N ARG A 19 6.74 -18.55 2.07
CA ARG A 19 8.13 -18.62 2.56
C ARG A 19 8.68 -20.04 2.55
N CYS A 20 7.92 -21.07 2.91
CA CYS A 20 8.36 -22.46 2.85
C CYS A 20 8.62 -22.87 1.41
N SER A 21 7.78 -22.53 0.43
CA SER A 21 8.01 -22.95 -0.95
C SER A 21 9.28 -22.33 -1.56
N LEU A 22 9.57 -21.06 -1.26
CA LEU A 22 10.81 -20.40 -1.66
C LEU A 22 12.03 -20.87 -0.85
N VAL A 23 11.87 -21.08 0.46
CA VAL A 23 12.93 -21.60 1.33
C VAL A 23 13.23 -23.06 1.02
N LEU A 24 12.25 -23.93 0.74
CA LEU A 24 12.47 -25.33 0.34
C LEU A 24 13.12 -25.41 -1.04
N ALA A 25 12.69 -24.58 -2.00
CA ALA A 25 13.33 -24.51 -3.31
C ALA A 25 14.80 -24.05 -3.19
N CYS A 26 15.05 -23.03 -2.37
CA CYS A 26 16.40 -22.56 -2.05
C CYS A 26 17.21 -23.63 -1.29
N TRP A 27 16.59 -24.35 -0.35
CA TRP A 27 17.25 -25.40 0.46
C TRP A 27 17.55 -26.66 -0.34
N VAL A 28 16.71 -27.02 -1.30
CA VAL A 28 16.94 -28.14 -2.24
C VAL A 28 18.07 -27.79 -3.21
N ILE A 29 18.11 -26.55 -3.74
CA ILE A 29 19.20 -26.05 -4.60
C ILE A 29 20.50 -25.96 -3.80
N ILE A 30 20.47 -25.42 -2.58
CA ILE A 30 21.64 -25.38 -1.68
C ILE A 30 22.09 -26.80 -1.34
N ARG A 31 21.20 -27.74 -0.97
CA ARG A 31 21.60 -29.14 -0.67
C ARG A 31 22.21 -29.86 -1.87
N THR A 32 21.70 -29.65 -3.08
CA THR A 32 22.26 -30.28 -4.29
C THR A 32 23.60 -29.67 -4.67
N GLN A 33 23.74 -28.34 -4.64
CA GLN A 33 25.00 -27.65 -4.97
C GLN A 33 26.08 -27.89 -3.90
N PHE A 34 25.72 -27.84 -2.61
CA PHE A 34 26.64 -28.12 -1.50
C PHE A 34 27.03 -29.61 -1.43
N GLY A 35 26.08 -30.51 -1.71
CA GLY A 35 26.34 -31.96 -1.80
C GLY A 35 27.30 -32.33 -2.95
N LEU A 36 27.18 -31.65 -4.10
CA LEU A 36 28.08 -31.80 -5.24
C LEU A 36 29.47 -31.20 -4.97
N ALA A 37 29.55 -30.04 -4.31
CA ALA A 37 30.81 -29.41 -3.93
C ALA A 37 31.60 -30.26 -2.91
N VAL A 38 30.93 -30.78 -1.88
CA VAL A 38 31.56 -31.65 -0.86
C VAL A 38 32.00 -33.00 -1.44
N ARG A 39 31.25 -33.58 -2.40
CA ARG A 39 31.65 -34.82 -3.10
C ARG A 39 32.86 -34.61 -4.03
N ARG A 40 32.98 -33.47 -4.71
CA ARG A 40 34.18 -33.16 -5.52
C ARG A 40 35.42 -32.90 -4.67
N LEU A 41 35.27 -32.25 -3.51
CA LEU A 41 36.39 -31.93 -2.62
C LEU A 41 37.00 -33.17 -1.93
N ARG A 42 36.20 -34.21 -1.65
CA ARG A 42 36.70 -35.46 -1.03
C ARG A 42 37.61 -36.30 -1.93
N HIS A 43 37.58 -36.10 -3.25
CA HIS A 43 38.34 -36.92 -4.20
C HIS A 43 39.65 -36.31 -4.69
N GLN A 44 39.98 -35.05 -4.33
CA GLN A 44 41.16 -34.38 -4.91
C GLN A 44 42.29 -34.00 -3.95
N VAL A 45 42.17 -34.17 -2.63
CA VAL A 45 43.26 -33.76 -1.73
C VAL A 45 43.41 -34.70 -0.53
N PRO A 46 44.53 -35.44 -0.37
CA PRO A 46 44.84 -36.14 0.86
C PRO A 46 45.20 -35.11 1.95
N LEU A 47 44.31 -34.95 2.94
CA LEU A 47 44.51 -34.07 4.10
C LEU A 47 45.69 -34.57 4.94
N LYS A 48 46.88 -33.98 4.74
CA LYS A 48 48.11 -34.39 5.44
C LYS A 48 48.69 -33.36 6.43
N SER A 49 48.06 -32.22 6.68
CA SER A 49 48.57 -31.32 7.74
C SER A 49 47.49 -30.49 8.48
N PRO A 50 47.68 -30.18 9.78
CA PRO A 50 46.77 -29.34 10.56
C PRO A 50 46.62 -27.91 10.00
N THR A 51 47.63 -27.43 9.27
CA THR A 51 47.66 -26.09 8.65
C THR A 51 46.75 -25.97 7.44
N THR A 52 46.57 -27.03 6.65
CA THR A 52 45.65 -27.03 5.49
C THR A 52 44.18 -27.07 5.90
N MET A 53 43.88 -27.68 7.06
CA MET A 53 42.51 -27.73 7.61
C MET A 53 42.03 -26.36 8.12
N ARG A 54 42.92 -25.56 8.71
CA ARG A 54 42.60 -24.18 9.15
C ARG A 54 42.31 -23.24 7.97
N ALA A 55 43.04 -23.35 6.87
CA ALA A 55 42.79 -22.54 5.67
C ALA A 55 41.44 -22.85 5.00
N LEU A 56 41.00 -24.13 5.03
CA LEU A 56 39.69 -24.54 4.51
C LEU A 56 38.54 -24.06 5.41
N LEU A 57 38.70 -24.09 6.74
CA LEU A 57 37.70 -23.59 7.68
C LEU A 57 37.51 -22.07 7.57
N SER A 58 38.59 -21.32 7.34
CA SER A 58 38.51 -19.86 7.11
C SER A 58 37.79 -19.48 5.82
N SER A 59 37.90 -20.30 4.76
CA SER A 59 37.24 -20.06 3.46
C SER A 59 35.76 -20.48 3.47
N VAL A 60 35.37 -21.47 4.29
CA VAL A 60 33.95 -21.83 4.50
C VAL A 60 33.24 -20.79 5.39
N ALA A 61 33.92 -20.20 6.38
CA ALA A 61 33.37 -19.11 7.18
C ALA A 61 33.14 -17.83 6.36
N ALA A 62 34.05 -17.49 5.44
CA ALA A 62 33.87 -16.35 4.54
C ALA A 62 32.68 -16.55 3.57
N ALA A 63 32.47 -17.77 3.06
CA ALA A 63 31.31 -18.08 2.21
C ALA A 63 29.98 -18.08 2.98
N ALA A 64 29.98 -18.42 4.28
CA ALA A 64 28.79 -18.38 5.12
C ALA A 64 28.37 -16.95 5.49
N PHE A 65 29.31 -16.01 5.62
CA PHE A 65 28.99 -14.59 5.86
C PHE A 65 28.43 -13.87 4.62
N VAL A 66 28.79 -14.29 3.40
CA VAL A 66 28.22 -13.73 2.17
C VAL A 66 26.76 -14.22 1.94
N ALA A 67 26.36 -15.35 2.53
CA ALA A 67 25.01 -15.91 2.38
C ALA A 67 23.96 -15.35 3.38
N LEU A 68 24.37 -14.58 4.39
CA LEU A 68 23.45 -13.93 5.35
C LEU A 68 23.10 -12.48 5.00
N GLY A 69 23.57 -11.99 3.86
CA GLY A 69 23.02 -10.80 3.21
C GLY A 69 21.69 -11.12 2.51
N VAL A 70 20.71 -11.68 3.23
CA VAL A 70 19.32 -11.63 2.75
C VAL A 70 18.92 -10.17 2.89
N VAL A 71 19.17 -9.43 1.81
CA VAL A 71 18.64 -8.09 1.58
C VAL A 71 17.16 -8.16 1.96
N HIS A 72 16.79 -7.54 3.08
CA HIS A 72 15.41 -7.09 3.21
C HIS A 72 15.24 -6.09 2.07
N GLN A 73 14.74 -6.56 0.94
CA GLN A 73 14.11 -5.71 -0.04
C GLN A 73 12.90 -5.15 0.69
N ALA A 74 13.12 -4.07 1.45
CA ALA A 74 12.05 -3.20 1.86
C ALA A 74 11.53 -2.63 0.54
N HIS A 75 10.52 -3.28 -0.02
CA HIS A 75 9.79 -2.74 -1.15
C HIS A 75 9.12 -1.48 -0.59
N ALA A 76 9.73 -0.34 -0.85
CA ALA A 76 9.17 0.95 -0.41
C ALA A 76 7.85 1.24 -1.12
N HIS A 77 7.64 0.59 -2.27
CA HIS A 77 6.51 0.74 -3.17
C HIS A 77 5.51 -0.39 -3.02
N TYR A 78 4.23 -0.06 -2.99
CA TYR A 78 3.12 -0.97 -2.73
C TYR A 78 1.92 -0.69 -3.63
N THR A 79 1.01 -1.65 -3.66
CA THR A 79 -0.32 -1.52 -4.26
C THR A 79 -1.38 -1.81 -3.21
N PHE A 80 -2.65 -1.51 -3.53
CA PHE A 80 -3.79 -1.84 -2.67
C PHE A 80 -4.72 -2.87 -3.35
N PRO A 81 -4.31 -4.13 -3.49
CA PRO A 81 -5.02 -5.10 -4.33
C PRO A 81 -6.31 -5.64 -3.70
N ASP A 82 -6.44 -5.59 -2.37
CA ASP A 82 -7.49 -6.33 -1.68
C ASP A 82 -8.48 -5.41 -0.97
N TRP A 83 -9.75 -5.83 -1.02
CA TRP A 83 -10.82 -5.26 -0.24
C TRP A 83 -11.08 -6.13 1.01
N VAL A 84 -11.25 -5.49 2.15
CA VAL A 84 -11.71 -6.15 3.39
C VAL A 84 -13.17 -5.80 3.61
N GLY A 85 -14.03 -6.79 3.36
CA GLY A 85 -15.47 -6.70 3.52
C GLY A 85 -15.96 -6.95 4.94
N ASP A 86 -17.27 -7.19 5.06
CA ASP A 86 -17.91 -7.50 6.33
C ASP A 86 -17.26 -8.72 7.02
N ASN A 87 -17.24 -8.71 8.35
CA ASN A 87 -16.57 -9.72 9.19
C ASN A 87 -15.04 -9.84 8.99
N ASN A 88 -14.39 -8.79 8.48
CA ASN A 88 -12.94 -8.77 8.23
C ASN A 88 -12.47 -9.84 7.24
N VAL A 89 -13.30 -10.16 6.24
CA VAL A 89 -12.93 -11.09 5.18
C VAL A 89 -12.18 -10.31 4.09
N GLU A 90 -10.89 -10.61 3.95
CA GLU A 90 -10.00 -10.11 2.90
C GLU A 90 -10.28 -10.86 1.58
N SER A 91 -10.50 -10.12 0.50
CA SER A 91 -10.70 -10.66 -0.85
C SER A 91 -9.41 -11.26 -1.41
N THR A 92 -9.47 -11.91 -2.57
CA THR A 92 -8.25 -12.16 -3.36
C THR A 92 -7.79 -10.90 -4.08
N ASP A 93 -6.51 -10.86 -4.46
CA ASP A 93 -5.91 -9.77 -5.22
C ASP A 93 -6.77 -9.39 -6.42
N TRP A 94 -7.16 -8.12 -6.49
CA TRP A 94 -7.90 -7.51 -7.60
C TRP A 94 -9.32 -8.06 -7.84
N GLU A 95 -9.88 -8.80 -6.87
CA GLU A 95 -11.23 -9.38 -7.01
C GLU A 95 -12.30 -8.31 -7.13
N TYR A 96 -12.23 -7.30 -6.24
CA TYR A 96 -13.16 -6.17 -6.20
C TYR A 96 -12.49 -4.83 -6.46
N ILE A 97 -11.16 -4.83 -6.53
CA ILE A 97 -10.34 -3.65 -6.86
C ILE A 97 -10.00 -3.69 -8.34
N ARG A 98 -10.19 -2.56 -9.04
CA ARG A 98 -9.73 -2.40 -10.43
C ARG A 98 -8.21 -2.52 -10.46
N MET A 99 -7.71 -3.50 -11.19
CA MET A 99 -6.28 -3.76 -11.24
C MET A 99 -5.55 -2.55 -11.81
N THR A 100 -4.56 -2.07 -11.05
CA THR A 100 -3.83 -0.83 -11.33
C THR A 100 -2.70 -1.07 -12.33
N ALA A 101 -2.28 -0.02 -13.03
CA ALA A 101 -1.19 -0.05 -13.99
C ALA A 101 0.14 -0.46 -13.34
N ASN A 102 0.31 -0.15 -12.05
CA ASN A 102 1.49 -0.47 -11.26
C ASN A 102 1.45 -1.86 -10.57
N HIS A 103 0.51 -2.76 -10.91
CA HIS A 103 0.37 -4.07 -10.26
C HIS A 103 1.63 -4.98 -10.34
N ILE A 104 2.61 -4.63 -11.17
CA ILE A 104 3.88 -5.37 -11.31
C ILE A 104 5.06 -4.63 -10.66
N ASP A 105 5.18 -3.32 -10.91
CA ASP A 105 6.34 -2.52 -10.49
C ASP A 105 6.11 -1.76 -9.18
N ASN A 106 4.86 -1.69 -8.73
CA ASN A 106 4.37 -0.94 -7.57
C ASN A 106 4.66 0.58 -7.65
N GLY A 107 5.05 1.09 -8.81
CA GLY A 107 5.43 2.49 -9.02
C GLY A 107 4.30 3.48 -8.74
N PRO A 108 4.60 4.69 -8.27
CA PRO A 108 3.59 5.68 -7.96
C PRO A 108 3.16 6.44 -9.23
N LEU A 109 1.96 7.01 -9.21
CA LEU A 109 1.63 8.10 -10.13
C LEU A 109 2.15 9.42 -9.55
N THR A 110 2.65 10.33 -10.38
CA THR A 110 3.12 11.66 -9.93
C THR A 110 2.45 12.83 -10.66
N ASP A 111 1.87 12.57 -11.84
CA ASP A 111 1.14 13.58 -12.62
C ASP A 111 -0.31 13.66 -12.16
N VAL A 112 -0.64 14.73 -11.44
CA VAL A 112 -1.98 15.02 -10.92
C VAL A 112 -3.00 15.39 -12.00
N THR A 113 -2.56 15.66 -13.23
CA THR A 113 -3.45 15.96 -14.36
C THR A 113 -3.78 14.71 -15.19
N SER A 114 -3.08 13.61 -14.93
CA SER A 114 -3.29 12.35 -15.64
C SER A 114 -4.68 11.77 -15.38
N PRO A 115 -5.38 11.25 -16.40
CA PRO A 115 -6.62 10.47 -16.20
C PRO A 115 -6.43 9.29 -15.24
N LEU A 116 -5.22 8.74 -15.17
CA LEU A 116 -4.86 7.66 -14.25
C LEU A 116 -4.94 8.08 -12.77
N LEU A 117 -4.99 9.37 -12.45
CA LEU A 117 -5.15 9.83 -11.06
C LEU A 117 -6.47 9.32 -10.43
N ARG A 118 -7.48 9.02 -11.25
CA ARG A 118 -8.77 8.56 -10.76
C ARG A 118 -8.68 7.22 -10.03
N CYS A 119 -8.32 6.18 -10.76
CA CYS A 119 -8.36 4.81 -10.25
C CYS A 119 -7.09 4.02 -10.60
N TYR A 120 -6.14 4.66 -11.28
CA TYR A 120 -4.83 4.15 -11.70
C TYR A 120 -4.89 2.82 -12.48
N GLU A 121 -6.05 2.45 -13.00
CA GLU A 121 -6.27 1.26 -13.80
C GLU A 121 -5.91 1.48 -15.27
N ASN A 122 -5.72 0.37 -15.98
CA ASN A 122 -5.63 0.37 -17.43
C ASN A 122 -6.61 -0.63 -18.04
N SER A 123 -7.84 -0.18 -18.28
CA SER A 123 -8.90 -0.95 -18.96
C SER A 123 -9.31 -2.25 -18.23
N THR A 124 -9.52 -2.18 -16.92
CA THR A 124 -9.82 -3.37 -16.08
C THR A 124 -11.22 -3.38 -15.47
N ALA A 125 -11.99 -2.29 -15.60
CA ALA A 125 -13.30 -2.13 -14.94
C ALA A 125 -14.27 -3.27 -15.27
N ALA A 126 -14.38 -3.62 -16.55
CA ALA A 126 -15.31 -4.65 -17.01
C ALA A 126 -14.94 -6.08 -16.54
N SER A 127 -13.67 -6.33 -16.26
CA SER A 127 -13.18 -7.61 -15.76
C SER A 127 -13.15 -7.71 -14.23
N THR A 128 -13.24 -6.58 -13.52
CA THR A 128 -13.25 -6.53 -12.06
C THR A 128 -14.62 -6.92 -11.52
N GLY A 129 -14.65 -7.75 -10.47
CA GLY A 129 -15.88 -8.11 -9.77
C GLY A 129 -16.48 -6.93 -9.01
N SER A 130 -17.63 -7.13 -8.35
CA SER A 130 -18.18 -6.15 -7.42
C SER A 130 -18.62 -6.83 -6.14
N THR A 131 -18.55 -6.10 -5.04
CA THR A 131 -18.97 -6.58 -3.72
C THR A 131 -20.11 -5.74 -3.15
N THR A 132 -20.74 -6.19 -2.08
CA THR A 132 -21.76 -5.44 -1.34
C THR A 132 -21.17 -4.88 -0.05
N ALA A 133 -21.59 -3.67 0.33
CA ALA A 133 -21.20 -3.05 1.58
C ALA A 133 -22.40 -2.32 2.22
N GLU A 134 -22.64 -2.52 3.51
CA GLU A 134 -23.68 -1.81 4.22
C GLU A 134 -23.19 -0.43 4.68
N ALA A 135 -23.99 0.60 4.42
CA ALA A 135 -23.72 1.94 4.95
C ALA A 135 -23.74 1.92 6.49
N GLY A 136 -22.75 2.58 7.08
CA GLY A 136 -22.48 2.61 8.51
C GLY A 136 -21.41 1.61 8.97
N ASN A 137 -21.03 0.64 8.14
CA ASN A 137 -19.99 -0.33 8.48
C ASN A 137 -18.60 0.18 8.09
N THR A 138 -17.60 -0.46 8.69
CA THR A 138 -16.18 -0.19 8.47
C THR A 138 -15.58 -1.21 7.51
N TYR A 139 -14.79 -0.71 6.57
CA TYR A 139 -14.12 -1.47 5.53
C TYR A 139 -12.66 -1.05 5.43
N SER A 140 -11.85 -1.85 4.73
CA SER A 140 -10.45 -1.51 4.50
C SER A 140 -9.99 -1.85 3.08
N PHE A 141 -9.04 -1.08 2.59
CA PHE A 141 -8.14 -1.50 1.52
C PHE A 141 -6.87 -2.09 2.16
N MET A 142 -6.43 -3.27 1.72
CA MET A 142 -5.15 -3.85 2.15
C MET A 142 -4.05 -3.56 1.15
N SER A 143 -2.88 -3.23 1.69
CA SER A 143 -1.63 -3.09 0.96
C SER A 143 -0.92 -4.43 0.82
N ASP A 144 -0.30 -4.67 -0.34
CA ASP A 144 0.52 -5.86 -0.61
C ASP A 144 1.86 -5.88 0.17
N ALA A 145 2.28 -4.70 0.64
CA ALA A 145 3.47 -4.51 1.46
C ALA A 145 3.24 -3.50 2.59
N VAL A 146 4.28 -3.28 3.41
CA VAL A 146 4.26 -2.24 4.44
C VAL A 146 4.16 -0.88 3.76
N MET A 147 3.23 -0.03 4.20
CA MET A 147 3.12 1.35 3.74
C MET A 147 4.25 2.20 4.36
N GLY A 148 5.44 2.11 3.76
CA GLY A 148 6.68 2.63 4.33
C GLY A 148 6.95 4.12 4.08
N HIS A 149 6.19 4.78 3.21
CA HIS A 149 6.40 6.20 2.94
C HIS A 149 5.59 7.10 3.90
N PRO A 150 6.20 8.17 4.45
CA PRO A 150 5.46 9.19 5.18
C PRO A 150 4.47 9.88 4.24
N GLY A 151 3.21 9.94 4.62
CA GLY A 151 2.16 10.46 3.76
C GLY A 151 0.79 10.51 4.39
N VAL A 152 -0.14 11.10 3.66
CA VAL A 152 -1.55 11.24 4.02
C VAL A 152 -2.39 10.26 3.23
N PHE A 153 -3.52 9.84 3.80
CA PHE A 153 -4.42 8.89 3.17
C PHE A 153 -5.83 9.49 3.08
N PHE A 154 -6.49 9.21 1.96
CA PHE A 154 -7.83 9.67 1.66
C PHE A 154 -8.67 8.50 1.17
N VAL A 155 -9.97 8.56 1.43
CA VAL A 155 -10.96 7.74 0.74
C VAL A 155 -12.03 8.65 0.17
N TYR A 156 -12.29 8.49 -1.13
CA TYR A 156 -13.37 9.14 -1.84
C TYR A 156 -14.39 8.11 -2.31
N MET A 157 -15.63 8.53 -2.49
CA MET A 157 -16.69 7.71 -3.07
C MET A 157 -17.34 8.49 -4.22
N ALA A 158 -17.75 7.78 -5.27
CA ALA A 158 -18.54 8.34 -6.36
C ALA A 158 -19.70 7.40 -6.70
N ASN A 159 -20.93 7.90 -6.68
CA ASN A 159 -22.09 7.13 -7.14
C ASN A 159 -22.07 7.03 -8.67
N VAL A 160 -22.19 5.83 -9.22
CA VAL A 160 -22.05 5.57 -10.65
C VAL A 160 -23.20 4.72 -11.17
N ALA A 161 -23.57 4.89 -12.45
CA ALA A 161 -24.64 4.09 -13.06
C ALA A 161 -24.19 2.64 -13.35
N ASP A 162 -22.94 2.48 -13.74
CA ASP A 162 -22.33 1.23 -14.18
C ASP A 162 -20.91 1.10 -13.63
N LEU A 163 -20.68 0.05 -12.82
CA LEU A 163 -19.37 -0.24 -12.25
C LEU A 163 -18.39 -0.77 -13.29
N THR A 164 -18.87 -1.34 -14.39
CA THR A 164 -18.03 -1.96 -15.42
C THR A 164 -17.51 -0.97 -16.48
N SER A 165 -17.92 0.29 -16.37
CA SER A 165 -17.52 1.36 -17.30
C SER A 165 -16.18 1.98 -16.91
N GLU A 166 -15.28 2.14 -17.88
CA GLU A 166 -14.01 2.87 -17.72
C GLU A 166 -14.24 4.37 -17.46
N SER A 167 -15.32 4.94 -17.98
CA SER A 167 -15.73 6.33 -17.72
C SER A 167 -16.44 6.52 -16.37
N ALA A 168 -16.68 5.45 -15.61
CA ALA A 168 -17.27 5.59 -14.28
C ALA A 168 -16.39 6.49 -13.39
N GLY A 169 -17.01 7.49 -12.76
CA GLY A 169 -16.28 8.49 -11.98
C GLY A 169 -15.77 9.70 -12.77
N ASP A 170 -16.13 9.86 -14.04
CA ASP A 170 -15.93 11.12 -14.78
C ASP A 170 -16.75 12.28 -14.19
N GLY A 171 -16.19 13.50 -14.22
CA GLY A 171 -16.84 14.72 -13.75
C GLY A 171 -16.82 14.93 -12.25
N ASP A 172 -17.54 15.94 -11.77
CA ASP A 172 -17.62 16.32 -10.36
C ASP A 172 -18.56 15.38 -9.58
N VAL A 173 -18.09 14.16 -9.32
CA VAL A 173 -18.90 13.09 -8.70
C VAL A 173 -18.27 12.49 -7.44
N TRP A 174 -17.02 12.84 -7.13
CA TRP A 174 -16.29 12.30 -5.99
C TRP A 174 -16.54 13.15 -4.75
N PHE A 175 -16.84 12.49 -3.63
CA PHE A 175 -16.89 13.11 -2.31
C PHE A 175 -15.97 12.36 -1.34
N LYS A 176 -15.28 13.10 -0.47
CA LYS A 176 -14.37 12.54 0.52
C LYS A 176 -15.17 11.94 1.69
N VAL A 177 -14.83 10.74 2.11
CA VAL A 177 -15.43 10.07 3.29
C VAL A 177 -14.43 9.78 4.40
N TYR A 178 -13.14 9.84 4.09
CA TYR A 178 -12.08 9.63 5.06
C TYR A 178 -10.85 10.46 4.71
N GLN A 179 -10.20 10.96 5.76
CA GLN A 179 -8.85 11.49 5.69
C GLN A 179 -8.13 11.24 7.02
N ASN A 180 -6.82 11.02 6.94
CA ASN A 180 -5.95 11.18 8.08
C ASN A 180 -4.90 12.26 7.80
N ALA A 181 -4.82 13.22 8.72
CA ALA A 181 -3.77 14.23 8.71
C ALA A 181 -2.56 13.75 9.54
N PRO A 182 -1.33 14.13 9.17
CA PRO A 182 -0.20 14.02 10.07
C PRO A 182 -0.32 15.11 11.15
N TYR A 183 0.51 15.02 12.18
CA TYR A 183 0.63 16.08 13.19
C TYR A 183 2.09 16.45 13.40
N TRP A 184 2.31 17.68 13.87
CA TRP A 184 3.64 18.15 14.27
C TRP A 184 3.92 17.71 15.70
N ASP A 185 5.05 17.03 15.93
CA ASP A 185 5.55 16.75 17.28
C ASP A 185 6.61 17.79 17.67
N PRO A 186 6.30 18.72 18.60
CA PRO A 186 7.25 19.75 19.02
C PRO A 186 8.41 19.21 19.87
N THR A 187 8.31 17.98 20.37
CA THR A 187 9.38 17.33 21.15
C THR A 187 10.44 16.74 20.21
N LEU A 188 9.99 16.13 19.12
CA LEU A 188 10.84 15.51 18.11
C LEU A 188 11.27 16.49 17.00
N TYR A 189 10.61 17.65 16.91
CA TYR A 189 10.78 18.63 15.83
C TYR A 189 10.56 18.02 14.44
N GLU A 190 9.52 17.18 14.29
CA GLU A 190 9.20 16.52 13.03
C GLU A 190 7.68 16.31 12.83
N PHE A 191 7.30 15.99 11.60
CA PHE A 191 5.97 15.47 11.30
C PHE A 191 5.85 14.00 11.67
N VAL A 192 4.80 13.65 12.40
CA VAL A 192 4.42 12.27 12.70
C VAL A 192 3.27 11.84 11.79
N PHE A 193 3.50 10.74 11.08
CA PHE A 193 2.55 10.12 10.17
C PHE A 193 1.97 8.84 10.82
N PRO A 194 0.75 8.86 11.38
CA PRO A 194 0.26 7.78 12.24
C PRO A 194 0.02 6.44 11.52
N TYR A 195 -0.06 6.44 10.19
CA TYR A 195 -0.35 5.25 9.38
C TYR A 195 0.88 4.74 8.62
N ILE A 196 2.04 5.37 8.79
CA ILE A 196 3.30 4.80 8.29
C ILE A 196 3.54 3.45 8.96
N ASN A 197 4.13 2.52 8.22
CA ASN A 197 4.35 1.13 8.64
C ASN A 197 3.06 0.30 8.85
N GLY A 198 1.90 0.83 8.46
CA GLY A 198 0.65 0.09 8.41
C GLY A 198 0.52 -0.80 7.18
N TYR A 199 -0.61 -1.51 7.09
CA TYR A 199 -0.98 -2.35 5.94
C TYR A 199 -2.36 -2.03 5.38
N ASN A 200 -3.10 -1.08 5.97
CA ASN A 200 -4.48 -0.85 5.59
C ASN A 200 -4.92 0.60 5.68
N ILE A 201 -5.83 0.96 4.78
CA ILE A 201 -6.60 2.20 4.83
C ILE A 201 -8.00 1.80 5.29
N THR A 202 -8.32 2.09 6.55
CA THR A 202 -9.60 1.69 7.17
C THR A 202 -10.52 2.91 7.28
N PHE A 203 -11.76 2.76 6.83
CA PHE A 203 -12.73 3.83 6.79
C PHE A 203 -14.15 3.30 7.02
N THR A 204 -15.06 4.18 7.40
CA THR A 204 -16.49 3.86 7.56
C THR A 204 -17.26 4.47 6.40
N ILE A 205 -18.10 3.69 5.71
CA ILE A 205 -19.06 4.26 4.77
C ILE A 205 -20.11 5.02 5.59
N PRO A 206 -20.31 6.34 5.41
CA PRO A 206 -21.25 7.09 6.24
C PRO A 206 -22.65 6.48 6.21
N LYS A 207 -23.33 6.41 7.37
CA LYS A 207 -24.68 5.82 7.45
C LYS A 207 -25.71 6.53 6.57
N ALA A 208 -25.51 7.83 6.33
CA ALA A 208 -26.38 8.65 5.50
C ALA A 208 -26.16 8.46 3.98
N THR A 209 -25.09 7.78 3.56
CA THR A 209 -24.81 7.52 2.14
C THR A 209 -25.98 6.80 1.48
N PRO A 210 -26.55 7.32 0.38
CA PRO A 210 -27.63 6.63 -0.33
C PRO A 210 -27.20 5.25 -0.83
N SER A 211 -28.10 4.27 -0.79
CA SER A 211 -27.86 2.97 -1.44
C SER A 211 -27.65 3.17 -2.95
N GLY A 212 -26.76 2.37 -3.55
CA GLY A 212 -26.43 2.50 -4.97
C GLY A 212 -25.11 1.84 -5.32
N LYS A 213 -24.68 1.99 -6.57
CA LYS A 213 -23.36 1.53 -7.02
C LYS A 213 -22.35 2.65 -6.82
N TYR A 214 -21.21 2.34 -6.23
CA TYR A 214 -20.15 3.27 -5.94
C TYR A 214 -18.80 2.74 -6.41
N LEU A 215 -18.01 3.61 -7.01
CA LEU A 215 -16.57 3.48 -6.94
C LEU A 215 -16.12 4.04 -5.60
N ILE A 216 -15.30 3.28 -4.88
CA ILE A 216 -14.64 3.74 -3.66
C ILE A 216 -13.14 3.80 -3.97
N ARG A 217 -12.56 4.99 -3.89
CA ARG A 217 -11.16 5.27 -4.21
C ARG A 217 -10.37 5.45 -2.93
N ALA A 218 -9.39 4.60 -2.71
CA ALA A 218 -8.37 4.81 -1.69
C ALA A 218 -7.13 5.44 -2.33
N GLU A 219 -6.50 6.35 -1.58
CA GLU A 219 -5.29 7.03 -2.00
C GLU A 219 -4.36 7.21 -0.81
N GLN A 220 -3.08 6.95 -1.02
CA GLN A 220 -2.02 7.55 -0.22
C GLN A 220 -1.24 8.53 -1.09
N ILE A 221 -0.99 9.73 -0.54
CA ILE A 221 -0.02 10.68 -1.05
C ILE A 221 1.23 10.62 -0.19
N ALA A 222 2.30 10.01 -0.72
CA ALA A 222 3.61 9.93 -0.10
C ALA A 222 4.42 11.22 -0.35
N LEU A 223 5.02 11.76 0.71
CA LEU A 223 5.56 13.12 0.77
C LEU A 223 7.07 13.20 0.97
N HIS A 224 7.76 12.06 1.03
CA HIS A 224 9.20 11.98 1.32
C HIS A 224 10.11 12.70 0.30
N VAL A 225 9.62 12.98 -0.90
CA VAL A 225 10.35 13.79 -1.91
C VAL A 225 9.46 14.89 -2.51
N ALA A 226 8.43 15.32 -1.77
CA ALA A 226 7.42 16.28 -2.21
C ALA A 226 7.86 17.76 -2.16
N SER A 227 9.13 18.05 -1.89
CA SER A 227 9.65 19.43 -1.82
C SER A 227 9.77 20.11 -3.18
N VAL A 228 9.53 19.37 -4.26
CA VAL A 228 9.53 19.83 -5.64
C VAL A 228 8.22 19.47 -6.32
N TYR A 229 7.77 20.30 -7.27
CA TYR A 229 6.54 20.03 -8.02
C TYR A 229 6.65 18.69 -8.76
N GLY A 230 5.59 17.87 -8.68
CA GLY A 230 5.60 16.50 -9.21
C GLY A 230 6.42 15.49 -8.39
N GLY A 231 6.95 15.89 -7.23
CA GLY A 231 7.68 15.00 -6.32
C GLY A 231 6.76 14.14 -5.44
N ALA A 232 5.54 14.58 -5.16
CA ALA A 232 4.56 13.79 -4.43
C ALA A 232 4.21 12.51 -5.19
N GLN A 233 4.09 11.40 -4.47
CA GLN A 233 3.86 10.08 -5.04
C GLN A 233 2.49 9.56 -4.62
N PHE A 234 1.66 9.20 -5.60
CA PHE A 234 0.28 8.78 -5.41
C PHE A 234 0.15 7.26 -5.61
N TYR A 235 -0.31 6.57 -4.56
CA TYR A 235 -0.67 5.16 -4.60
C TYR A 235 -2.19 5.05 -4.47
N ILE A 236 -2.84 4.50 -5.49
CA ILE A 236 -4.28 4.63 -5.70
C ILE A 236 -4.88 3.25 -5.95
N ALA A 237 -6.12 3.04 -5.52
CA ALA A 237 -6.93 1.88 -5.91
C ALA A 237 -8.42 2.23 -5.87
N CYS A 238 -9.21 1.59 -6.76
CA CYS A 238 -10.66 1.75 -6.79
C CYS A 238 -11.39 0.43 -6.64
N ALA A 239 -12.23 0.33 -5.60
CA ALA A 239 -13.13 -0.78 -5.38
C ALA A 239 -14.48 -0.57 -6.11
N GLN A 240 -15.06 -1.65 -6.61
CA GLN A 240 -16.41 -1.67 -7.17
C GLN A 240 -17.39 -2.20 -6.14
N VAL A 241 -18.26 -1.33 -5.62
CA VAL A 241 -19.09 -1.64 -4.45
C VAL A 241 -20.54 -1.26 -4.68
N THR A 242 -21.46 -2.17 -4.37
CA THR A 242 -22.89 -1.86 -4.24
C THR A 242 -23.19 -1.58 -2.77
N VAL A 243 -23.44 -0.32 -2.45
CA VAL A 243 -23.81 0.12 -1.10
C VAL A 243 -25.28 -0.17 -0.83
N THR A 244 -25.57 -0.82 0.30
CA THR A 244 -26.91 -1.17 0.78
C THR A 244 -27.17 -0.56 2.15
N GLY A 245 -28.42 -0.60 2.64
CA GLY A 245 -28.78 -0.11 3.97
C GLY A 245 -28.49 1.38 4.21
N GLY A 246 -28.41 2.15 3.12
CA GLY A 246 -28.09 3.57 3.09
C GLY A 246 -29.21 4.50 3.54
N GLY A 247 -28.85 5.77 3.75
CA GLY A 247 -29.76 6.85 4.14
C GLY A 247 -30.20 7.74 2.97
N SER A 248 -30.65 8.95 3.30
CA SER A 248 -31.10 9.97 2.34
C SER A 248 -30.17 11.20 2.29
N GLY A 249 -28.89 11.03 2.66
CA GLY A 249 -27.91 12.10 2.62
C GLY A 249 -27.63 12.58 1.19
N THR A 250 -27.16 13.81 1.07
CA THR A 250 -26.70 14.38 -0.21
C THR A 250 -25.18 14.56 -0.10
N PRO A 251 -24.37 13.64 -0.66
CA PRO A 251 -22.92 13.74 -0.56
C PRO A 251 -22.37 15.03 -1.17
N GLY A 252 -21.42 15.66 -0.48
CA GLY A 252 -20.78 16.88 -0.95
C GLY A 252 -19.76 17.43 0.05
N PRO A 253 -18.92 18.39 -0.37
CA PRO A 253 -18.78 18.90 -1.74
C PRO A 253 -18.30 17.82 -2.74
N LEU A 254 -18.64 17.99 -4.01
CA LEU A 254 -18.24 17.10 -5.10
C LEU A 254 -17.05 17.68 -5.86
N VAL A 255 -16.14 16.81 -6.29
CA VAL A 255 -14.95 17.16 -7.07
C VAL A 255 -14.72 16.17 -8.22
N ALA A 256 -14.00 16.60 -9.25
CA ALA A 256 -13.49 15.74 -10.31
C ALA A 256 -12.10 15.17 -9.99
N ILE A 257 -11.85 13.94 -10.42
CA ILE A 257 -10.52 13.31 -10.37
C ILE A 257 -10.21 12.74 -11.77
N PRO A 258 -9.21 13.28 -12.50
CA PRO A 258 -8.36 14.44 -12.15
C PRO A 258 -9.14 15.76 -12.10
N GLY A 259 -8.57 16.77 -11.41
CA GLY A 259 -9.16 18.11 -11.25
C GLY A 259 -9.13 18.64 -9.81
N VAL A 260 -9.23 17.74 -8.82
CA VAL A 260 -9.17 18.08 -7.39
C VAL A 260 -7.80 18.62 -6.96
N TYR A 261 -6.71 18.17 -7.61
CA TYR A 261 -5.34 18.56 -7.30
C TYR A 261 -4.71 19.37 -8.43
N THR A 262 -3.92 20.37 -8.07
CA THR A 262 -3.10 21.16 -9.00
C THR A 262 -1.61 20.82 -8.89
N GLY A 263 -1.20 20.13 -7.81
CA GLY A 263 0.21 19.83 -7.52
C GLY A 263 0.92 20.95 -6.76
N TYR A 264 0.27 22.10 -6.56
CA TYR A 264 0.78 23.24 -5.80
C TYR A 264 0.13 23.38 -4.43
N GLU A 265 -0.78 22.48 -4.06
CA GLU A 265 -1.38 22.47 -2.73
C GLU A 265 -0.29 22.41 -1.64
N PRO A 266 -0.44 23.13 -0.52
CA PRO A 266 0.56 23.14 0.56
C PRO A 266 0.75 21.76 1.23
N GLY A 267 -0.18 20.83 1.03
CA GLY A 267 -0.06 19.43 1.43
C GLY A 267 0.50 18.48 0.35
N ILE A 268 0.75 18.97 -0.88
CA ILE A 268 1.30 18.18 -2.00
C ILE A 268 2.69 18.69 -2.40
N LEU A 269 2.91 20.00 -2.44
CA LEU A 269 4.22 20.62 -2.62
C LEU A 269 4.74 21.09 -1.25
N ILE A 270 5.50 20.22 -0.59
CA ILE A 270 5.92 20.40 0.80
C ILE A 270 7.27 19.75 1.11
N ASN A 271 8.09 20.44 1.91
CA ASN A 271 9.24 19.83 2.57
C ASN A 271 8.86 19.38 3.99
N ILE A 272 8.67 18.08 4.18
CA ILE A 272 8.29 17.49 5.47
C ILE A 272 9.46 17.37 6.47
N TYR A 273 10.69 17.73 6.08
CA TYR A 273 11.89 17.61 6.91
C TYR A 273 12.32 18.92 7.57
N THR A 274 11.62 20.01 7.26
CA THR A 274 11.95 21.35 7.78
C THR A 274 10.82 21.85 8.68
N THR A 275 11.20 22.49 9.78
CA THR A 275 10.26 23.23 10.62
C THR A 275 9.58 24.33 9.80
N PRO A 276 8.24 24.45 9.86
CA PRO A 276 7.55 25.62 9.34
C PRO A 276 8.10 26.89 10.01
N ALA A 277 8.48 27.90 9.22
CA ALA A 277 9.29 29.04 9.67
C ALA A 277 8.62 29.97 10.71
N ASP A 278 7.34 29.76 11.02
CA ASP A 278 6.48 30.73 11.72
C ASP A 278 5.39 30.07 12.59
N GLY A 279 5.43 28.76 12.83
CA GLY A 279 4.40 28.07 13.62
C GLY A 279 3.00 28.12 12.98
N ALA A 280 2.90 28.55 11.72
CA ALA A 280 1.64 28.74 10.99
C ALA A 280 1.19 27.49 10.21
N TYR A 281 1.99 26.42 10.20
CA TYR A 281 1.57 25.16 9.59
C TYR A 281 0.59 24.43 10.51
N ASP A 282 -0.70 24.62 10.26
CA ASP A 282 -1.73 23.71 10.74
C ASP A 282 -1.85 22.57 9.72
N PRO A 283 -1.28 21.37 9.97
CA PRO A 283 -1.41 20.25 9.05
C PRO A 283 -2.88 19.97 8.68
N ARG A 284 -3.83 20.26 9.60
CA ARG A 284 -5.26 20.04 9.32
C ARG A 284 -5.82 21.00 8.27
N LYS A 285 -5.22 22.17 8.06
CA LYS A 285 -5.63 23.13 7.02
C LYS A 285 -4.86 22.95 5.72
N SER A 286 -3.62 22.45 5.79
CA SER A 286 -2.76 22.24 4.62
C SER A 286 -3.09 20.97 3.83
N PHE A 287 -3.55 19.91 4.52
CA PHE A 287 -3.98 18.64 3.91
C PHE A 287 -5.49 18.57 3.67
N ASP A 288 -6.23 19.62 4.02
CA ASP A 288 -7.59 19.85 3.56
C ASP A 288 -7.50 20.28 2.09
N ALA A 289 -7.32 19.32 1.19
CA ALA A 289 -7.35 19.54 -0.24
C ALA A 289 -8.78 19.96 -0.64
N ARG A 290 -9.09 21.26 -0.47
CA ARG A 290 -10.30 21.94 -0.93
C ARG A 290 -11.65 21.23 -0.63
N THR A 291 -11.75 20.39 0.41
CA THR A 291 -13.01 19.79 0.86
C THR A 291 -12.99 19.37 2.33
#